data_AF-A0A9X6AFM1-F1
#
_entry.id   AF-A0A9X6AFM1-F1
#
_cell.length_a   1.000
_cell.length_b   1.000
_cell.length_c   1.000
_cell.angle_alpha   90.00
_cell.angle_beta   90.00
_cell.angle_gamma   90.00
#
_symmetry.space_group_name_H-M   'P 1'
#
loop_
_entity.id
_entity.type
_entity.pdbx_description
1 polymer ?
#
loop_
_entity_poly.entity_id
_entity_poly.type
_entity_poly.pdbx_seq_one_letter_code
_entity_poly.pdbx_strand_id
1 'polypeptide(L)'
;MAEAADFQGMSPSPARRWLRRTGTLLAGAPLLAGVLQLPSSPAAHAAQTAAVADATGSGTVDISLDSLTPSAPAEGDTITVSGSVTNKGKQTVTGAHVGLRVGPTLQGRVAIDDAEKRTGFQLGPDPLEVGGKYVEKFSKLATGVSQHFSISVPVKDLNLDSDGVYQLGVSLTGQTAAQPWDQVLGVKRTFLPWQPAGADTKTKTTYLWPLISAVHLRAETGSDAQQTPVFQNDDLAKEISPGGRLDQLLSLGSDLDVTWVLDPDLLASVDAMTRSYQIKNGDTTTAGKNQAVAKAWLDKLEKT
;
A
#
# COMPACT_ATOMS: atom_id res chain seq x y z
N MET A 1 45.22 26.48 8.49
CA MET A 1 44.88 26.75 7.08
C MET A 1 44.11 25.55 6.56
N ALA A 2 42.79 25.57 6.71
CA ALA A 2 41.81 24.82 5.92
C ALA A 2 40.44 25.38 6.31
N GLU A 3 39.71 25.78 5.29
CA GLU A 3 38.53 26.63 5.28
C GLU A 3 37.28 25.86 5.73
N ALA A 4 36.38 26.54 6.45
CA ALA A 4 35.14 25.97 6.95
C ALA A 4 34.14 25.79 5.79
N ALA A 5 33.57 24.60 5.65
CA ALA A 5 32.48 24.32 4.72
C ALA A 5 31.17 24.91 5.25
N ASP A 6 30.56 25.75 4.44
CA ASP A 6 29.28 26.42 4.66
C ASP A 6 28.14 25.40 4.44
N PHE A 7 27.35 25.12 5.48
CA PHE A 7 26.20 24.24 5.39
C PHE A 7 24.95 25.08 5.11
N GLN A 8 24.37 24.95 3.91
CA GLN A 8 23.07 25.53 3.58
C GLN A 8 21.97 24.85 4.40
N GLY A 9 21.51 25.56 5.45
CA GLY A 9 20.39 25.16 6.27
C GLY A 9 19.06 25.24 5.51
N MET A 10 18.32 24.13 5.52
CA MET A 10 16.92 24.09 5.09
C MET A 10 16.04 24.92 6.03
N SER A 11 15.28 25.85 5.45
CA SER A 11 14.30 26.68 6.16
C SER A 11 13.10 25.85 6.65
N PRO A 12 12.75 25.85 7.94
CA PRO A 12 11.50 25.27 8.40
C PRO A 12 10.31 26.21 8.12
N SER A 13 9.27 25.66 7.50
CA SER A 13 7.97 26.32 7.28
C SER A 13 7.28 26.67 8.62
N PRO A 14 6.73 27.88 8.81
CA PRO A 14 6.13 28.28 10.07
C PRO A 14 4.67 27.82 10.15
N ALA A 15 4.41 26.78 10.93
CA ALA A 15 3.06 26.46 11.38
C ALA A 15 2.98 26.55 12.91
N ARG A 16 2.00 27.31 13.39
CA ARG A 16 1.51 27.50 14.78
C ARG A 16 2.02 28.75 15.50
N ARG A 17 1.17 29.77 15.51
CA ARG A 17 0.56 30.38 16.71
C ARG A 17 -0.30 31.56 16.24
N TRP A 18 -1.58 31.62 16.61
CA TRP A 18 -2.01 32.48 17.73
C TRP A 18 -3.53 32.39 18.00
N LEU A 19 -3.88 32.41 19.28
CA LEU A 19 -5.22 32.64 19.80
C LEU A 19 -5.67 34.09 19.57
N ARG A 20 -6.99 34.29 19.47
CA ARG A 20 -7.81 35.42 20.03
C ARG A 20 -9.29 35.07 19.78
N ARG A 21 -10.09 34.65 20.78
CA ARG A 21 -10.88 35.42 21.77
C ARG A 21 -11.80 36.51 21.16
N THR A 22 -13.11 36.22 21.16
CA THR A 22 -14.31 37.08 21.37
C THR A 22 -15.54 36.16 21.19
N GLY A 23 -16.66 36.19 21.91
CA GLY A 23 -17.17 36.98 23.01
C GLY A 23 -18.65 36.56 23.25
N THR A 24 -19.00 36.33 24.52
CA THR A 24 -20.28 36.61 25.22
C THR A 24 -21.68 36.24 24.66
N LEU A 25 -22.46 35.66 25.61
CA LEU A 25 -23.88 35.85 25.94
C LEU A 25 -24.96 35.08 25.16
N LEU A 26 -25.65 34.15 25.85
CA LEU A 26 -27.02 34.38 26.34
C LEU A 26 -27.46 33.28 27.32
N ALA A 27 -27.93 33.72 28.47
CA ALA A 27 -28.57 32.90 29.49
C ALA A 27 -30.01 32.55 29.09
N GLY A 28 -30.45 31.34 29.42
CA GLY A 28 -31.84 30.92 29.31
C GLY A 28 -32.05 29.57 30.00
N ALA A 29 -32.47 29.60 31.26
CA ALA A 29 -33.12 28.48 31.95
C ALA A 29 -34.63 28.51 31.60
N PRO A 30 -35.38 27.38 31.57
CA PRO A 30 -35.60 26.54 32.75
C PRO A 30 -35.60 25.01 32.51
N LEU A 31 -35.18 24.27 33.53
CA LEU A 31 -35.31 22.81 33.67
C LEU A 31 -36.68 22.49 34.32
N LEU A 32 -37.61 21.95 33.54
CA LEU A 32 -38.78 21.20 34.02
C LEU A 32 -39.25 20.23 32.92
N ALA A 33 -39.03 18.92 33.10
CA ALA A 33 -39.97 17.84 32.73
C ALA A 33 -39.32 16.46 32.96
N GLY A 34 -40.08 15.57 33.57
CA GLY A 34 -39.63 14.28 34.08
C GLY A 34 -39.29 13.25 33.01
N VAL A 35 -38.29 12.43 33.35
CA VAL A 35 -37.88 11.27 32.56
C VAL A 35 -38.80 10.10 32.90
N LEU A 36 -39.81 9.87 32.05
CA LEU A 36 -40.44 8.55 31.91
C LEU A 36 -39.48 7.69 31.09
N GLN A 37 -38.92 6.67 31.72
CA GLN A 37 -38.17 5.61 31.04
C GLN A 37 -39.16 4.73 30.27
N LEU A 38 -39.14 4.84 28.93
CA LEU A 38 -39.73 3.87 28.02
C LEU A 38 -38.58 3.16 27.28
N PRO A 39 -38.64 1.82 27.11
CA PRO A 39 -37.61 1.07 26.41
C PRO A 39 -37.55 1.47 24.93
N SER A 40 -36.43 2.05 24.53
CA SER A 40 -36.05 2.29 23.15
C SER A 40 -35.95 0.96 22.41
N SER A 41 -36.96 0.67 21.58
CA SER A 41 -36.86 -0.37 20.55
C SER A 41 -35.82 0.05 19.51
N PRO A 42 -34.98 -0.85 18.99
CA PRO A 42 -33.98 -0.50 17.99
C PRO A 42 -34.68 0.02 16.73
N ALA A 43 -34.35 1.25 16.34
CA ALA A 43 -34.76 1.82 15.07
C ALA A 43 -34.20 0.94 13.95
N ALA A 44 -35.10 0.27 13.24
CA ALA A 44 -34.83 -0.33 11.95
C ALA A 44 -34.23 0.77 11.06
N HIS A 45 -32.95 0.59 10.68
CA HIS A 45 -32.32 1.42 9.67
C HIS A 45 -33.03 1.12 8.34
N ALA A 46 -34.05 1.93 8.03
CA ALA A 46 -34.56 2.02 6.69
C ALA A 46 -33.39 2.50 5.81
N ALA A 47 -32.87 1.59 5.00
CA ALA A 47 -31.97 1.93 3.91
C ALA A 47 -32.62 3.07 3.13
N GLN A 48 -31.94 4.21 3.08
CA GLN A 48 -32.34 5.31 2.23
C GLN A 48 -32.30 4.78 0.80
N THR A 49 -33.47 4.48 0.23
CA THR A 49 -33.63 4.30 -1.20
C THR A 49 -33.17 5.61 -1.83
N ALA A 50 -31.92 5.63 -2.30
CA ALA A 50 -31.43 6.68 -3.16
C ALA A 50 -32.46 6.82 -4.29
N ALA A 51 -33.11 7.98 -4.36
CA ALA A 51 -34.01 8.30 -5.45
C ALA A 51 -33.23 8.05 -6.75
N VAL A 52 -33.69 7.09 -7.54
CA VAL A 52 -33.07 6.73 -8.83
C VAL A 52 -33.21 7.97 -9.71
N ALA A 53 -32.16 8.79 -9.78
CA ALA A 53 -32.05 9.80 -10.82
C ALA A 53 -32.26 9.09 -12.17
N ASP A 54 -33.00 9.71 -13.08
CA ASP A 54 -33.34 9.06 -14.36
C ASP A 54 -32.07 8.66 -15.11
N ALA A 55 -31.82 7.35 -15.15
CA ALA A 55 -30.67 6.73 -15.76
C ALA A 55 -30.75 6.88 -17.29
N THR A 56 -30.02 7.86 -17.83
CA THR A 56 -30.03 8.23 -19.26
C THR A 56 -28.66 8.06 -19.91
N GLY A 57 -28.63 7.87 -21.23
CA GLY A 57 -27.41 7.63 -21.99
C GLY A 57 -26.62 6.43 -21.45
N SER A 58 -25.30 6.58 -21.31
CA SER A 58 -24.41 5.53 -20.79
C SER A 58 -24.59 5.21 -19.29
N GLY A 59 -25.55 5.83 -18.61
CA GLY A 59 -25.95 5.47 -17.25
C GLY A 59 -27.19 4.58 -17.19
N THR A 60 -27.86 4.32 -18.31
CA THR A 60 -29.10 3.52 -18.39
C THR A 60 -28.91 2.07 -17.97
N VAL A 61 -27.75 1.48 -18.28
CA VAL A 61 -27.40 0.11 -17.92
C VAL A 61 -26.16 0.12 -17.03
N ASP A 62 -26.33 -0.47 -15.85
CA ASP A 62 -25.22 -0.73 -14.93
C ASP A 62 -24.48 -1.99 -15.37
N ILE A 63 -23.15 -1.96 -15.30
CA ILE A 63 -22.28 -3.09 -15.64
C ILE A 63 -21.40 -3.39 -14.44
N SER A 64 -21.52 -4.61 -13.91
CA SER A 64 -20.63 -5.18 -12.91
C SER A 64 -19.61 -6.09 -13.58
N LEU A 65 -18.34 -6.00 -13.15
CA LEU A 65 -17.28 -6.91 -13.57
C LEU A 65 -16.99 -7.86 -12.42
N ASP A 66 -17.11 -9.16 -12.70
CA ASP A 66 -16.91 -10.22 -11.71
C ASP A 66 -15.50 -10.81 -11.83
N SER A 67 -14.98 -10.94 -13.06
CA SER A 67 -13.61 -11.43 -13.29
C SER A 67 -12.96 -10.88 -14.56
N LEU A 68 -11.63 -10.79 -14.53
CA LEU A 68 -10.73 -10.56 -15.66
C LEU A 68 -9.56 -11.53 -15.51
N THR A 69 -9.49 -12.55 -16.37
CA THR A 69 -8.52 -13.65 -16.26
C THR A 69 -7.80 -13.89 -17.59
N PRO A 70 -6.46 -13.99 -17.61
CA PRO A 70 -5.56 -13.64 -16.51
C PRO A 70 -5.57 -12.13 -16.24
N SER A 71 -5.21 -11.73 -15.01
CA SER A 71 -5.08 -10.31 -14.65
C SER A 71 -3.84 -9.65 -15.26
N ALA A 72 -2.85 -10.43 -15.68
CA ALA A 72 -1.66 -10.00 -16.41
C ALA A 72 -1.37 -11.04 -17.52
N PRO A 73 -1.96 -10.88 -18.72
CA PRO A 73 -1.77 -11.83 -19.81
C PRO A 73 -0.37 -11.79 -20.42
N ALA A 74 0.06 -12.94 -20.94
CA ALA A 74 1.17 -13.10 -21.87
C ALA A 74 0.69 -13.16 -23.34
N GLU A 75 1.62 -13.11 -24.30
CA GLU A 75 1.34 -13.02 -25.75
C GLU A 75 0.49 -14.16 -26.33
N GLY A 76 0.60 -15.36 -25.76
CA GLY A 76 -0.21 -16.52 -26.16
C GLY A 76 -1.57 -16.62 -25.47
N ASP A 77 -1.88 -15.75 -24.51
CA ASP A 77 -3.05 -15.91 -23.66
C ASP A 77 -4.34 -15.47 -24.34
N THR A 78 -5.45 -15.95 -23.78
CA THR A 78 -6.80 -15.45 -24.05
C THR A 78 -7.33 -14.81 -22.79
N ILE A 79 -7.66 -13.52 -22.86
CA ILE A 79 -8.31 -12.84 -21.75
C ILE A 79 -9.79 -13.25 -21.74
N THR A 80 -10.34 -13.47 -20.56
CA THR A 80 -11.77 -13.71 -20.36
C THR A 80 -12.28 -12.70 -19.34
N VAL A 81 -13.31 -11.96 -19.74
CA VAL A 81 -13.98 -10.96 -18.91
C VAL A 81 -15.40 -11.42 -18.66
N SER A 82 -15.77 -11.56 -17.38
CA SER A 82 -17.13 -11.95 -17.00
C SER A 82 -17.76 -10.93 -16.06
N GLY A 83 -19.08 -10.87 -16.08
CA GLY A 83 -19.82 -9.91 -15.27
C GLY A 83 -21.33 -10.03 -15.41
N SER A 84 -22.01 -8.94 -15.07
CA SER A 84 -23.43 -8.79 -15.30
C SER A 84 -23.80 -7.40 -15.78
N VAL A 85 -24.89 -7.33 -16.54
CA VAL A 85 -25.51 -6.08 -16.99
C VAL A 85 -26.90 -5.97 -16.40
N THR A 86 -27.24 -4.80 -15.87
CA THR A 86 -28.54 -4.55 -15.24
C THR A 86 -29.17 -3.28 -15.83
N ASN A 87 -30.33 -3.42 -16.46
CA ASN A 87 -31.04 -2.26 -16.99
C ASN A 87 -31.69 -1.46 -15.84
N LYS A 88 -31.12 -0.29 -15.52
CA LYS A 88 -31.63 0.64 -14.50
C LYS A 88 -32.61 1.66 -15.08
N GLY A 89 -32.79 1.69 -16.40
CA GLY A 89 -33.71 2.57 -17.09
C GLY A 89 -35.17 2.11 -17.05
N LYS A 90 -36.06 3.01 -17.45
CA LYS A 90 -37.53 2.81 -17.46
C LYS A 90 -38.04 2.08 -18.72
N GLN A 91 -37.20 1.87 -19.71
CA GLN A 91 -37.55 1.22 -20.97
C GLN A 91 -36.76 -0.07 -21.14
N THR A 92 -37.38 -1.04 -21.81
CA THR A 92 -36.66 -2.22 -22.28
C THR A 92 -35.55 -1.80 -23.26
N VAL A 93 -34.37 -2.40 -23.12
CA VAL A 93 -33.30 -2.32 -24.12
C VAL A 93 -33.39 -3.52 -25.05
N THR A 94 -33.33 -3.27 -26.36
CA THR A 94 -33.36 -4.29 -27.43
C THR A 94 -32.12 -4.18 -28.32
N GLY A 95 -31.80 -5.24 -29.06
CA GLY A 95 -30.60 -5.27 -29.91
C GLY A 95 -29.31 -5.11 -29.10
N ALA A 96 -29.35 -5.53 -27.83
CA ALA A 96 -28.28 -5.25 -26.89
C ALA A 96 -27.09 -6.18 -27.11
N HIS A 97 -25.89 -5.66 -26.94
CA HIS A 97 -24.68 -6.46 -26.86
C HIS A 97 -23.67 -5.83 -25.91
N VAL A 98 -22.88 -6.69 -25.27
CA VAL A 98 -21.69 -6.31 -24.51
C VAL A 98 -20.47 -6.53 -25.38
N GLY A 99 -19.54 -5.58 -25.36
CA GLY A 99 -18.26 -5.66 -26.07
C GLY A 99 -17.13 -5.02 -25.28
N LEU A 100 -15.90 -5.36 -25.65
CA LEU A 100 -14.67 -4.85 -25.05
C LEU A 100 -14.11 -3.67 -25.84
N ARG A 101 -13.49 -2.72 -25.14
CA ARG A 101 -12.82 -1.53 -25.69
C ARG A 101 -11.43 -1.45 -25.07
N VAL A 102 -10.38 -1.37 -25.89
CA VAL A 102 -8.99 -1.30 -25.41
C VAL A 102 -8.45 0.09 -25.68
N GLY A 103 -8.31 0.88 -24.62
CA GLY A 103 -7.75 2.23 -24.61
C GLY A 103 -6.25 2.28 -24.86
N PRO A 104 -5.67 3.48 -25.00
CA PRO A 104 -4.21 3.62 -25.02
C PRO A 104 -3.59 3.21 -23.68
N THR A 105 -2.27 3.03 -23.67
CA THR A 105 -1.49 2.88 -22.43
C THR A 105 -1.66 4.09 -21.53
N LEU A 106 -1.90 3.85 -20.24
CA LEU A 106 -2.00 4.86 -19.20
C LEU A 106 -0.61 5.10 -18.60
N GLN A 107 -0.18 6.36 -18.65
CA GLN A 107 1.16 6.76 -18.20
C GLN A 107 1.11 7.26 -16.75
N GLY A 108 1.59 6.43 -15.83
CA GLY A 108 1.69 6.76 -14.42
C GLY A 108 0.37 6.76 -13.65
N ARG A 109 0.47 7.01 -12.35
CA ARG A 109 -0.66 6.87 -11.41
C ARG A 109 -1.79 7.86 -11.66
N VAL A 110 -1.48 9.09 -12.08
CA VAL A 110 -2.50 10.12 -12.34
C VAL A 110 -3.43 9.69 -13.48
N ALA A 111 -2.88 9.15 -14.58
CA ALA A 111 -3.70 8.69 -15.71
C ALA A 111 -4.62 7.51 -15.33
N ILE A 112 -4.16 6.63 -14.43
CA ILE A 112 -4.97 5.53 -13.87
C ILE A 112 -6.11 6.09 -13.01
N ASP A 113 -5.80 7.00 -12.08
CA ASP A 113 -6.78 7.62 -11.20
C ASP A 113 -7.85 8.40 -12.00
N ASP A 114 -7.44 9.11 -13.05
CA ASP A 114 -8.35 9.87 -13.92
C ASP A 114 -9.25 8.94 -14.75
N ALA A 115 -8.71 7.80 -15.20
CA ALA A 115 -9.48 6.78 -15.91
C ALA A 115 -10.51 6.09 -15.01
N GLU A 116 -10.17 5.82 -13.74
CA GLU A 116 -11.07 5.23 -12.75
C GLU A 116 -12.25 6.16 -12.43
N LYS A 117 -11.99 7.46 -12.23
CA LYS A 117 -13.02 8.44 -11.84
C LYS A 117 -14.00 8.78 -12.95
N ARG A 118 -13.69 8.44 -14.20
CA ARG A 118 -14.52 8.80 -15.35
C ARG A 118 -15.84 8.03 -15.31
N THR A 119 -16.95 8.77 -15.36
CA THR A 119 -18.29 8.22 -15.43
C THR A 119 -18.88 8.39 -16.83
N GLY A 120 -19.70 7.43 -17.25
CA GLY A 120 -20.32 7.43 -18.57
C GLY A 120 -19.34 7.26 -19.74
N PHE A 121 -19.88 7.17 -20.95
CA PHE A 121 -19.15 6.96 -22.19
C PHE A 121 -18.79 8.29 -22.85
N GLN A 122 -17.55 8.42 -23.34
CA GLN A 122 -17.04 9.59 -24.02
C GLN A 122 -16.27 9.18 -25.28
N LEU A 123 -16.66 9.76 -26.42
CA LEU A 123 -15.93 9.55 -27.67
C LEU A 123 -14.52 10.15 -27.56
N GLY A 124 -13.51 9.36 -27.91
CA GLY A 124 -12.09 9.73 -27.77
C GLY A 124 -11.44 8.95 -26.63
N PRO A 125 -11.70 9.29 -25.34
CA PRO A 125 -11.17 8.54 -24.19
C PRO A 125 -11.66 7.09 -24.13
N ASP A 126 -12.86 6.80 -24.63
CA ASP A 126 -13.33 5.44 -24.87
C ASP A 126 -13.20 5.12 -26.36
N PRO A 127 -12.22 4.27 -26.73
CA PRO A 127 -11.95 3.94 -28.12
C PRO A 127 -13.05 3.04 -28.71
N LEU A 128 -12.89 2.71 -29.98
CA LEU A 128 -13.76 1.77 -30.66
C LEU A 128 -13.76 0.40 -29.97
N GLU A 129 -14.89 -0.28 -30.11
CA GLU A 129 -15.02 -1.66 -29.66
C GLU A 129 -14.13 -2.58 -30.49
N VAL A 130 -13.54 -3.59 -29.84
CA VAL A 130 -12.82 -4.68 -30.52
C VAL A 130 -13.75 -5.36 -31.53
N GLY A 131 -15.01 -5.57 -31.12
CA GLY A 131 -16.11 -5.95 -32.00
C GLY A 131 -15.97 -7.33 -32.65
N GLY A 132 -16.60 -7.49 -33.82
CA GLY A 132 -16.60 -8.74 -34.58
C GLY A 132 -17.33 -9.87 -33.85
N LYS A 133 -16.62 -10.98 -33.60
CA LYS A 133 -17.16 -12.14 -32.88
C LYS A 133 -17.01 -12.03 -31.35
N TYR A 134 -16.31 -11.01 -30.86
CA TYR A 134 -15.97 -10.83 -29.45
C TYR A 134 -17.02 -9.99 -28.72
N VAL A 135 -18.29 -10.34 -28.93
CA VAL A 135 -19.44 -9.68 -28.33
C VAL A 135 -20.41 -10.70 -27.79
N GLU A 136 -21.08 -10.36 -26.70
CA GLU A 136 -22.19 -11.15 -26.19
C GLU A 136 -23.51 -10.44 -26.44
N LYS A 137 -24.43 -11.13 -27.13
CA LYS A 137 -25.69 -10.55 -27.58
C LYS A 137 -26.83 -10.91 -26.64
N PHE A 138 -27.68 -9.92 -26.39
CA PHE A 138 -28.89 -10.05 -25.61
C PHE A 138 -30.08 -9.65 -26.48
N SER A 139 -31.06 -10.56 -26.61
CA SER A 139 -32.28 -10.26 -27.36
C SER A 139 -33.06 -9.11 -26.72
N LYS A 140 -33.12 -9.10 -25.39
CA LYS A 140 -33.88 -8.12 -24.59
C LYS A 140 -33.30 -8.01 -23.18
N LEU A 141 -33.19 -6.78 -22.69
CA LEU A 141 -32.92 -6.46 -21.29
C LEU A 141 -34.10 -5.68 -20.72
N ALA A 142 -34.98 -6.38 -19.99
CA ALA A 142 -36.11 -5.77 -19.30
C ALA A 142 -35.64 -4.90 -18.13
N THR A 143 -36.44 -3.88 -17.78
CA THR A 143 -36.14 -2.98 -16.66
C THR A 143 -35.97 -3.75 -15.36
N GLY A 144 -34.91 -3.45 -14.62
CA GLY A 144 -34.55 -4.03 -13.34
C GLY A 144 -33.95 -5.43 -13.41
N VAL A 145 -33.88 -6.05 -14.58
CA VAL A 145 -33.36 -7.42 -14.74
C VAL A 145 -31.86 -7.40 -14.99
N SER A 146 -31.14 -8.25 -14.27
CA SER A 146 -29.72 -8.53 -14.48
C SER A 146 -29.53 -9.76 -15.38
N GLN A 147 -28.59 -9.70 -16.32
CA GLN A 147 -28.15 -10.84 -17.13
C GLN A 147 -26.62 -10.93 -17.09
N HIS A 148 -26.09 -12.14 -17.11
CA HIS A 148 -24.65 -12.38 -17.08
C HIS A 148 -24.04 -12.30 -18.48
N PHE A 149 -22.74 -12.01 -18.51
CA PHE A 149 -21.93 -12.11 -19.72
C PHE A 149 -20.55 -12.71 -19.43
N SER A 150 -19.93 -13.30 -20.45
CA SER A 150 -18.56 -13.78 -20.51
C SER A 150 -18.00 -13.64 -21.92
N ILE A 151 -16.98 -12.82 -22.10
CA ILE A 151 -16.33 -12.55 -23.39
C ILE A 151 -14.88 -13.01 -23.30
N SER A 152 -14.45 -13.86 -24.24
CA SER A 152 -13.07 -14.32 -24.36
C SER A 152 -12.43 -13.77 -25.64
N VAL A 153 -11.27 -13.12 -25.50
CA VAL A 153 -10.55 -12.48 -26.61
C VAL A 153 -9.07 -12.88 -26.56
N PRO A 154 -8.51 -13.44 -27.65
CA PRO A 154 -7.07 -13.66 -27.76
C PRO A 154 -6.31 -12.34 -27.65
N VAL A 155 -5.21 -12.31 -26.89
CA VAL A 155 -4.41 -11.09 -26.67
C VAL A 155 -3.97 -10.42 -27.98
N LYS A 156 -3.59 -11.23 -28.96
CA LYS A 156 -3.22 -10.77 -30.31
C LYS A 156 -4.32 -9.98 -31.05
N ASP A 157 -5.58 -10.12 -30.65
CA ASP A 157 -6.72 -9.41 -31.25
C ASP A 157 -7.10 -8.14 -30.47
N LEU A 158 -6.38 -7.82 -29.38
CA LEU A 158 -6.54 -6.60 -28.58
C LEU A 158 -5.62 -5.45 -29.03
N ASN A 159 -4.66 -5.71 -29.92
CA ASN A 159 -3.66 -4.76 -30.42
C ASN A 159 -2.87 -4.06 -29.29
N LEU A 160 -2.28 -4.85 -28.38
CA LEU A 160 -1.44 -4.36 -27.29
C LEU A 160 0.01 -4.16 -27.77
N ASP A 161 0.30 -2.99 -28.34
CA ASP A 161 1.56 -2.74 -29.06
C ASP A 161 2.79 -2.42 -28.19
N SER A 162 2.61 -2.04 -26.92
CA SER A 162 3.70 -1.54 -26.06
C SER A 162 3.51 -1.92 -24.60
N ASP A 163 4.61 -2.19 -23.89
CA ASP A 163 4.59 -2.46 -22.46
C ASP A 163 3.91 -1.34 -21.68
N GLY A 164 3.00 -1.71 -20.76
CA GLY A 164 2.31 -0.75 -19.91
C GLY A 164 0.96 -1.23 -19.41
N VAL A 165 0.21 -0.31 -18.81
CA VAL A 165 -1.15 -0.58 -18.32
C VAL A 165 -2.15 0.00 -19.31
N TYR A 166 -3.02 -0.83 -19.86
CA TYR A 166 -4.08 -0.42 -20.77
C TYR A 166 -5.38 -0.18 -20.02
N GLN A 167 -6.16 0.82 -20.46
CA GLN A 167 -7.56 0.94 -20.04
C GLN A 167 -8.39 -0.12 -20.76
N LEU A 168 -9.05 -1.00 -20.02
CA LEU A 168 -10.01 -1.96 -20.57
C LEU A 168 -11.43 -1.52 -20.22
N GLY A 169 -12.20 -1.16 -21.23
CA GLY A 169 -13.62 -0.83 -21.11
C GLY A 169 -14.50 -2.03 -21.48
N VAL A 170 -15.57 -2.21 -20.72
CA VAL A 170 -16.71 -3.08 -21.07
C VAL A 170 -17.91 -2.17 -21.28
N SER A 171 -18.48 -2.19 -22.48
CA SER A 171 -19.63 -1.36 -22.81
C SER A 171 -20.81 -2.20 -23.23
N LEU A 172 -22.00 -1.73 -22.88
CA LEU A 172 -23.24 -2.25 -23.44
C LEU A 172 -23.79 -1.26 -24.47
N THR A 173 -23.94 -1.73 -25.69
CA THR A 173 -24.59 -1.01 -26.79
C THR A 173 -25.98 -1.58 -27.01
N GLY A 174 -26.96 -0.74 -27.29
CA GLY A 174 -28.32 -1.19 -27.60
C GLY A 174 -29.26 -0.04 -27.94
N GLN A 175 -30.55 -0.35 -27.98
CA GLN A 175 -31.61 0.56 -28.44
C GLN A 175 -32.76 0.61 -27.44
N THR A 176 -33.49 1.71 -27.40
CA THR A 176 -34.73 1.84 -26.64
C THR A 176 -35.87 2.30 -27.55
N ALA A 177 -37.11 2.19 -27.09
CA ALA A 177 -38.25 2.68 -27.88
C ALA A 177 -38.19 4.19 -28.15
N ALA A 178 -37.57 4.98 -27.26
CA ALA A 178 -37.38 6.42 -27.47
C ALA A 178 -36.20 6.72 -28.42
N GLN A 179 -35.23 5.83 -28.50
CA GLN A 179 -34.01 6.00 -29.30
C GLN A 179 -33.73 4.69 -30.06
N PRO A 180 -34.38 4.49 -31.23
CA PRO A 180 -34.32 3.25 -32.00
C PRO A 180 -33.07 3.16 -32.89
N TRP A 181 -31.91 3.57 -32.36
CA TRP A 181 -30.60 3.44 -33.01
C TRP A 181 -29.56 3.02 -31.99
N ASP A 182 -28.46 2.41 -32.45
CA ASP A 182 -27.42 1.89 -31.57
C ASP A 182 -26.70 3.02 -30.83
N GLN A 183 -26.59 2.85 -29.52
CA GLN A 183 -25.87 3.77 -28.65
C GLN A 183 -25.31 3.02 -27.44
N VAL A 184 -24.27 3.57 -26.84
CA VAL A 184 -23.69 3.03 -25.60
C VAL A 184 -24.57 3.43 -24.43
N LEU A 185 -25.21 2.44 -23.81
CA LEU A 185 -26.14 2.59 -22.69
C LEU A 185 -25.50 2.26 -21.33
N GLY A 186 -24.32 1.66 -21.33
CA GLY A 186 -23.54 1.35 -20.13
C GLY A 186 -22.06 1.26 -20.45
N VAL A 187 -21.20 1.69 -19.52
CA VAL A 187 -19.76 1.46 -19.59
C VAL A 187 -19.16 1.26 -18.21
N LYS A 188 -18.28 0.27 -18.09
CA LYS A 188 -17.44 0.01 -16.92
C LYS A 188 -16.00 -0.12 -17.36
N ARG A 189 -15.07 0.37 -16.55
CA ARG A 189 -13.64 0.35 -16.86
C ARG A 189 -12.90 -0.47 -15.81
N THR A 190 -11.84 -1.12 -16.26
CA THR A 190 -10.81 -1.79 -15.47
C THR A 190 -9.47 -1.61 -16.18
N PHE A 191 -8.42 -2.23 -15.64
CA PHE A 191 -7.06 -2.07 -16.14
C PHE A 191 -6.47 -3.42 -16.56
N LEU A 192 -5.73 -3.40 -17.66
CA LEU A 192 -5.05 -4.57 -18.21
C LEU A 192 -3.54 -4.29 -18.27
N PRO A 193 -2.77 -4.72 -17.26
CA PRO A 193 -1.31 -4.76 -17.34
C PRO A 193 -0.86 -5.65 -18.50
N TRP A 194 0.03 -5.12 -19.33
CA TRP A 194 0.61 -5.81 -20.48
C TRP A 194 2.12 -5.67 -20.46
N GLN A 195 2.82 -6.80 -20.34
CA GLN A 195 4.27 -6.86 -20.39
C GLN A 195 4.66 -8.22 -21.02
N PRO A 196 4.69 -8.30 -22.36
CA PRO A 196 4.94 -9.56 -23.08
C PRO A 196 6.38 -10.06 -22.91
N ALA A 197 7.34 -9.14 -22.82
CA ALA A 197 8.68 -9.47 -22.39
C ALA A 197 8.63 -9.90 -20.92
N GLY A 198 9.30 -11.00 -20.57
CA GLY A 198 9.46 -11.36 -19.16
C GLY A 198 9.96 -10.14 -18.36
N ALA A 199 9.43 -9.96 -17.15
CA ALA A 199 9.79 -8.83 -16.30
C ALA A 199 11.31 -8.59 -16.35
N ASP A 200 11.69 -7.32 -16.54
CA ASP A 200 13.08 -6.87 -16.50
C ASP A 200 13.81 -7.36 -15.23
N THR A 201 15.11 -7.11 -15.15
CA THR A 201 15.91 -7.46 -13.96
C THR A 201 15.17 -7.05 -12.67
N LYS A 202 14.75 -8.04 -11.88
CA LYS A 202 14.04 -7.81 -10.63
C LYS A 202 14.79 -6.79 -9.78
N THR A 203 14.09 -5.78 -9.28
CA THR A 203 14.66 -4.83 -8.32
C THR A 203 15.25 -5.61 -7.15
N LYS A 204 16.57 -5.54 -7.00
CA LYS A 204 17.26 -6.17 -5.87
C LYS A 204 17.08 -5.28 -4.65
N THR A 205 16.45 -5.81 -3.62
CA THR A 205 16.30 -5.16 -2.32
C THR A 205 17.10 -5.95 -1.28
N THR A 206 17.73 -5.27 -0.33
CA THR A 206 18.37 -5.89 0.83
C THR A 206 17.97 -5.14 2.10
N TYR A 207 18.09 -5.79 3.24
CA TYR A 207 17.86 -5.20 4.56
C TYR A 207 19.19 -4.98 5.27
N LEU A 208 19.42 -3.76 5.74
CA LEU A 208 20.56 -3.44 6.60
C LEU A 208 20.20 -3.78 8.05
N TRP A 209 21.00 -4.63 8.70
CA TRP A 209 20.76 -5.12 10.05
C TRP A 209 21.86 -4.65 11.01
N PRO A 210 21.62 -3.61 11.83
CA PRO A 210 22.66 -2.99 12.64
C PRO A 210 22.89 -3.69 13.98
N LEU A 211 24.13 -4.13 14.21
CA LEU A 211 24.67 -4.47 15.52
C LEU A 211 25.53 -3.30 16.00
N ILE A 212 24.88 -2.39 16.71
CA ILE A 212 25.48 -1.17 17.27
C ILE A 212 25.11 -1.05 18.74
N SER A 213 25.94 -0.40 19.56
CA SER A 213 25.66 -0.11 20.97
C SER A 213 26.09 1.32 21.31
N ALA A 214 25.69 1.80 22.49
CA ALA A 214 26.30 3.01 23.04
C ALA A 214 27.78 2.75 23.37
N VAL A 215 28.59 3.81 23.45
CA VAL A 215 29.99 3.68 23.87
C VAL A 215 30.01 3.34 25.37
N HIS A 216 30.60 2.20 25.72
CA HIS A 216 30.72 1.77 27.12
C HIS A 216 32.14 1.92 27.67
N LEU A 217 33.14 2.01 26.81
CA LEU A 217 34.55 2.13 27.21
C LEU A 217 34.91 3.59 27.54
N ARG A 218 35.67 3.80 28.62
CA ARG A 218 36.19 5.12 28.98
C ARG A 218 37.59 5.30 28.41
N ALA A 219 38.00 6.56 28.24
CA ALA A 219 39.39 6.92 27.91
C ALA A 219 40.38 6.71 29.10
N GLU A 220 39.92 6.12 30.19
CA GLU A 220 40.70 5.84 31.40
C GLU A 220 41.04 4.35 31.47
N THR A 221 42.24 4.04 31.92
CA THR A 221 42.74 2.70 32.17
C THR A 221 43.06 2.52 33.66
N GLY A 222 43.12 1.27 34.11
CA GLY A 222 43.60 0.92 35.44
C GLY A 222 45.02 1.42 35.67
N SER A 223 45.35 1.69 36.92
CA SER A 223 46.70 2.11 37.34
C SER A 223 47.73 0.96 37.34
N ASP A 224 47.36 -0.21 36.81
CA ASP A 224 48.24 -1.37 36.68
C ASP A 224 49.15 -1.26 35.46
N ALA A 225 50.22 -2.06 35.45
CA ALA A 225 51.19 -2.10 34.35
C ALA A 225 50.55 -2.54 33.02
N GLN A 226 49.43 -3.26 33.10
CA GLN A 226 48.66 -3.78 31.99
C GLN A 226 47.69 -2.76 31.40
N GLN A 227 47.49 -1.60 32.05
CA GLN A 227 46.57 -0.55 31.62
C GLN A 227 45.17 -1.12 31.37
N THR A 228 44.63 -1.82 32.37
CA THR A 228 43.36 -2.56 32.25
C THR A 228 42.21 -1.65 31.81
N PRO A 229 41.44 -2.00 30.76
CA PRO A 229 40.36 -1.14 30.27
C PRO A 229 39.25 -0.90 31.31
N VAL A 230 38.74 0.33 31.39
CA VAL A 230 37.66 0.71 32.34
C VAL A 230 36.37 1.02 31.59
N PHE A 231 35.31 0.28 31.92
CA PHE A 231 33.96 0.48 31.40
C PHE A 231 33.14 1.41 32.29
N GLN A 232 32.24 2.17 31.69
CA GLN A 232 31.36 3.12 32.37
C GLN A 232 30.36 2.39 33.29
N ASN A 233 29.85 1.25 32.84
CA ASN A 233 28.88 0.41 33.54
C ASN A 233 28.94 -1.01 32.96
N ASP A 234 28.04 -1.89 33.40
CA ASP A 234 27.93 -3.28 32.91
C ASP A 234 26.79 -3.46 31.88
N ASP A 235 26.33 -2.38 31.24
CA ASP A 235 25.17 -2.44 30.34
C ASP A 235 25.48 -3.19 29.06
N LEU A 236 26.69 -3.06 28.51
CA LEU A 236 27.11 -3.89 27.36
C LEU A 236 26.98 -5.38 27.66
N ALA A 237 27.36 -5.81 28.86
CA ALA A 237 27.22 -7.19 29.29
C ALA A 237 25.76 -7.65 29.27
N LYS A 238 24.82 -6.79 29.66
CA LYS A 238 23.37 -7.09 29.58
C LYS A 238 22.88 -7.18 28.15
N GLU A 239 23.40 -6.36 27.24
CA GLU A 239 23.00 -6.39 25.83
C GLU A 239 23.45 -7.66 25.11
N ILE A 240 24.65 -8.16 25.41
CA ILE A 240 25.24 -9.36 24.78
C ILE A 240 24.92 -10.67 25.52
N SER A 241 24.37 -10.58 26.73
CA SER A 241 23.90 -11.76 27.49
C SER A 241 22.72 -12.44 26.81
N PRO A 242 22.47 -13.75 27.08
CA PRO A 242 21.29 -14.44 26.56
C PRO A 242 19.99 -13.66 26.81
N GLY A 243 19.24 -13.38 25.75
CA GLY A 243 18.01 -12.58 25.81
C GLY A 243 18.22 -11.06 25.89
N GLY A 244 19.47 -10.60 25.87
CA GLY A 244 19.85 -9.21 25.70
C GLY A 244 19.59 -8.72 24.28
N ARG A 245 19.53 -7.40 24.10
CA ARG A 245 19.20 -6.77 22.80
C ARG A 245 20.13 -7.22 21.67
N LEU A 246 21.45 -7.21 21.89
CA LEU A 246 22.43 -7.59 20.86
C LEU A 246 22.47 -9.10 20.65
N ASP A 247 22.25 -9.90 21.68
CA ASP A 247 22.08 -11.36 21.52
C ASP A 247 20.84 -11.69 20.68
N GLN A 248 19.72 -11.02 20.92
CA GLN A 248 18.49 -11.20 20.14
C GLN A 248 18.65 -10.72 18.69
N LEU A 249 19.24 -9.54 18.47
CA LEU A 249 19.49 -9.04 17.12
C LEU A 249 20.41 -9.96 16.33
N LEU A 250 21.45 -10.49 16.96
CA LEU A 250 22.34 -11.46 16.34
C LEU A 250 21.57 -12.75 16.02
N SER A 251 20.88 -13.33 17.01
CA SER A 251 20.11 -14.58 16.84
C SER A 251 19.08 -14.50 15.71
N LEU A 252 18.30 -13.42 15.67
CA LEU A 252 17.24 -13.24 14.68
C LEU A 252 17.82 -12.96 13.29
N GLY A 253 18.91 -12.19 13.23
CA GLY A 253 19.55 -11.86 11.96
C GLY A 253 20.25 -13.05 11.31
N SER A 254 20.78 -14.01 12.09
CA SER A 254 21.52 -15.17 11.55
C SER A 254 20.68 -16.06 10.63
N ASP A 255 19.37 -16.08 10.82
CA ASP A 255 18.44 -16.88 10.00
C ASP A 255 17.84 -16.09 8.82
N LEU A 256 18.24 -14.83 8.62
CA LEU A 256 17.69 -13.92 7.61
C LEU A 256 18.73 -13.55 6.53
N ASP A 257 18.25 -13.30 5.30
CA ASP A 257 19.08 -12.73 4.22
C ASP A 257 19.25 -11.21 4.42
N VAL A 258 20.16 -10.86 5.34
CA VAL A 258 20.45 -9.47 5.73
C VAL A 258 21.90 -9.09 5.44
N THR A 259 22.11 -7.80 5.22
CA THR A 259 23.45 -7.21 5.23
C THR A 259 23.75 -6.70 6.63
N TRP A 260 24.73 -7.31 7.29
CA TRP A 260 25.16 -6.89 8.63
C TRP A 260 25.84 -5.52 8.60
N VAL A 261 25.46 -4.68 9.55
CA VAL A 261 26.15 -3.40 9.82
C VAL A 261 26.73 -3.49 11.23
N LEU A 262 28.05 -3.67 11.32
CA LEU A 262 28.76 -3.82 12.58
C LEU A 262 29.43 -2.51 12.98
N ASP A 263 29.18 -2.04 14.20
CA ASP A 263 29.94 -0.93 14.78
C ASP A 263 31.34 -1.42 15.21
N PRO A 264 32.44 -0.83 14.70
CA PRO A 264 33.79 -1.16 15.17
C PRO A 264 34.00 -0.95 16.67
N ASP A 265 33.35 0.04 17.29
CA ASP A 265 33.46 0.27 18.75
C ASP A 265 32.83 -0.86 19.54
N LEU A 266 31.70 -1.39 19.06
CA LEU A 266 31.07 -2.56 19.67
C LEU A 266 32.02 -3.76 19.66
N LEU A 267 32.65 -4.05 18.51
CA LEU A 267 33.60 -5.16 18.41
C LEU A 267 34.80 -4.99 19.34
N ALA A 268 35.38 -3.79 19.39
CA ALA A 268 36.51 -3.48 20.27
C ALA A 268 36.12 -3.59 21.75
N SER A 269 34.94 -3.09 22.12
CA SER A 269 34.44 -3.13 23.48
C SER A 269 34.15 -4.57 23.95
N VAL A 270 33.53 -5.40 23.10
CA VAL A 270 33.29 -6.80 23.46
C VAL A 270 34.60 -7.59 23.50
N ASP A 271 35.56 -7.35 22.60
CA ASP A 271 36.90 -7.96 22.68
C ASP A 271 37.61 -7.62 23.99
N ALA A 272 37.58 -6.35 24.42
CA ALA A 272 38.15 -5.93 25.70
C ALA A 272 37.51 -6.67 26.89
N MET A 273 36.21 -6.93 26.84
CA MET A 273 35.51 -7.72 27.87
C MET A 273 35.93 -9.19 27.92
N THR A 274 36.58 -9.74 26.89
CA THR A 274 37.07 -11.14 26.91
C THR A 274 38.27 -11.35 27.84
N ARG A 275 38.94 -10.25 28.20
CA ARG A 275 40.14 -10.19 29.07
C ARG A 275 39.77 -9.66 30.46
N SER A 276 40.78 -9.38 31.28
CA SER A 276 40.55 -8.61 32.52
C SER A 276 40.12 -7.19 32.16
N TYR A 277 39.00 -6.74 32.72
CA TYR A 277 38.48 -5.38 32.58
C TYR A 277 37.89 -4.91 33.90
N GLN A 278 37.71 -3.60 34.04
CA GLN A 278 37.14 -2.96 35.22
C GLN A 278 35.85 -2.22 34.88
N ILE A 279 34.98 -2.07 35.88
CA ILE A 279 33.72 -1.34 35.78
C ILE A 279 33.74 -0.23 36.82
N LYS A 280 33.41 0.99 36.40
CA LYS A 280 33.30 2.13 37.31
C LYS A 280 32.10 1.98 38.26
N ASN A 281 32.35 2.20 39.55
CA ASN A 281 31.36 2.25 40.62
C ASN A 281 31.64 3.48 41.50
N GLY A 282 30.99 4.59 41.16
CA GLY A 282 31.29 5.89 41.77
C GLY A 282 32.74 6.29 41.50
N ASP A 283 33.51 6.53 42.56
CA ASP A 283 34.93 6.89 42.51
C ASP A 283 35.87 5.67 42.53
N THR A 284 35.32 4.46 42.56
CA THR A 284 36.07 3.21 42.60
C THR A 284 35.84 2.37 41.35
N THR A 285 36.66 1.35 41.15
CA THR A 285 36.52 0.37 40.08
C THR A 285 36.41 -1.03 40.68
N THR A 286 35.57 -1.87 40.08
CA THR A 286 35.49 -3.30 40.41
C THR A 286 35.83 -4.15 39.19
N ALA A 287 36.40 -5.33 39.40
CA ALA A 287 36.66 -6.26 38.31
C ALA A 287 35.36 -6.71 37.63
N GLY A 288 35.35 -6.65 36.30
CA GLY A 288 34.29 -7.20 35.46
C GLY A 288 34.28 -8.73 35.47
N LYS A 289 33.09 -9.32 35.32
CA LYS A 289 32.86 -10.77 35.50
C LYS A 289 32.27 -11.48 34.27
N ASN A 290 32.01 -10.75 33.18
CA ASN A 290 31.25 -11.25 32.04
C ASN A 290 32.13 -11.73 30.87
N GLN A 291 33.36 -12.16 31.14
CA GLN A 291 34.31 -12.64 30.12
C GLN A 291 33.76 -13.81 29.31
N ALA A 292 33.07 -14.73 29.97
CA ALA A 292 32.46 -15.89 29.32
C ALA A 292 31.33 -15.49 28.37
N VAL A 293 30.54 -14.48 28.76
CA VAL A 293 29.44 -13.95 27.93
C VAL A 293 30.00 -13.25 26.69
N ALA A 294 31.03 -12.41 26.85
CA ALA A 294 31.68 -11.73 25.74
C ALA A 294 32.26 -12.72 24.71
N LYS A 295 32.95 -13.77 25.18
CA LYS A 295 33.47 -14.84 24.31
C LYS A 295 32.35 -15.55 23.55
N ALA A 296 31.29 -15.96 24.26
CA ALA A 296 30.18 -16.67 23.64
C ALA A 296 29.46 -15.82 22.57
N TRP A 297 29.31 -14.51 22.81
CA TRP A 297 28.68 -13.61 21.84
C TRP A 297 29.56 -13.39 20.60
N LEU A 298 30.87 -13.20 20.75
CA LEU A 298 31.80 -13.10 19.61
C LEU A 298 31.87 -14.40 18.81
N ASP A 299 31.93 -15.56 19.49
CA ASP A 299 31.92 -16.87 18.83
C ASP A 299 30.65 -17.11 18.02
N LYS A 300 29.52 -16.53 18.45
CA LYS A 300 28.25 -16.59 17.73
C LYS A 300 28.25 -15.65 16.53
N LEU A 301 28.83 -14.46 16.67
CA LEU A 301 28.94 -13.48 15.60
C LEU A 301 29.84 -14.00 14.46
N GLU A 302 30.95 -14.67 14.77
CA GLU A 302 31.87 -15.25 13.77
C GLU A 302 31.23 -16.38 12.93
N LYS A 303 30.22 -17.06 13.50
CA LYS A 303 29.52 -18.17 12.84
C LYS A 303 28.30 -17.73 12.04
N THR A 304 27.95 -16.45 12.10
CA THR A 304 26.81 -15.85 11.40
C THR A 304 27.25 -15.34 10.03
#